data_AF-A0A9N9RL53-F1
#
_entry.id   AF-A0A9N9RL53-F1
#
_cell.length_a   1.000
_cell.length_b   1.000
_cell.length_c   1.000
_cell.angle_alpha   90.00
_cell.angle_beta   90.00
_cell.angle_gamma   90.00
#
_symmetry.space_group_name_H-M   'P 1'
#
loop_
_entity.id
_entity.type
_entity.pdbx_description
1 polymer ?
#
loop_
_entity_poly.entity_id
_entity_poly.type
_entity_poly.pdbx_seq_one_letter_code
_entity_poly.pdbx_strand_id
1 'polypeptide(L)'
;MAVKVVLRILFNCLLILQAFGMSVNGSALPNSVPDFNCVEYAQKIGANWTTLNLPHATDCRKFYQCSANGGLIAMTCADAKETRFNPWTNRCEWNSTIECITFDQFMEISNTNSCD
;
A
#
# COMPACT_ATOMS: atom_id res chain seq x y z
N MET A 1 7.75 27.69 46.95
CA MET A 1 7.76 28.03 45.50
C MET A 1 7.91 26.79 44.61
N ALA A 2 8.66 25.75 45.04
CA ALA A 2 8.83 24.49 44.29
C ALA A 2 7.52 23.72 43.99
N VAL A 3 6.54 23.72 44.91
CA VAL A 3 5.28 22.95 44.74
C VAL A 3 4.43 23.42 43.55
N LYS A 4 4.40 24.74 43.28
CA LYS A 4 3.67 25.31 42.13
C LYS A 4 4.36 25.02 40.79
N VAL A 5 5.69 24.86 40.80
CA VAL A 5 6.49 24.52 39.60
C VAL A 5 6.27 23.05 39.24
N VAL A 6 6.33 22.15 40.21
CA VAL A 6 6.09 20.71 40.00
C VAL A 6 4.65 20.47 39.52
N LEU A 7 3.66 21.16 40.10
CA LEU A 7 2.26 21.03 39.67
C LEU A 7 2.03 21.55 38.24
N ARG A 8 2.74 22.61 37.81
CA ARG A 8 2.69 23.12 36.43
C ARG A 8 3.40 22.21 35.43
N ILE A 9 4.51 21.59 35.82
CA ILE A 9 5.22 20.60 34.99
C ILE A 9 4.37 19.34 34.83
N LEU A 10 3.72 18.86 35.91
CA LEU A 10 2.80 17.71 35.84
C LEU A 10 1.54 18.01 35.01
N PHE A 11 0.96 19.22 35.13
CA PHE A 11 -0.18 19.63 34.30
C PHE A 11 0.21 19.75 32.81
N ASN A 12 1.37 20.32 32.49
CA ASN A 12 1.86 20.39 31.12
C ASN A 12 2.23 19.00 30.56
N CYS A 13 2.75 18.09 31.39
CA CYS A 13 3.06 16.72 30.98
C CYS A 13 1.78 15.92 30.68
N LEU A 14 0.70 16.15 31.45
CA LEU A 14 -0.62 15.58 31.15
C LEU A 14 -1.20 16.12 29.83
N LEU A 15 -0.96 17.39 29.49
CA LEU A 15 -1.44 18.01 28.26
C LEU A 15 -0.66 17.54 27.01
N ILE A 16 0.62 17.17 27.14
CA ILE A 16 1.41 16.66 26.01
C ILE A 16 1.01 15.21 25.66
N LEU A 17 0.51 14.41 26.62
CA LEU A 17 -0.10 13.11 26.34
C LEU A 17 -1.42 13.20 25.54
N GLN A 18 -2.03 14.38 25.48
CA GLN A 18 -3.24 14.64 24.69
C GLN A 18 -2.93 15.30 23.33
N ALA A 19 -1.70 15.78 23.15
CA ALA A 19 -1.24 16.45 21.93
C ALA A 19 -0.74 15.47 20.85
N PHE A 20 -0.52 14.20 21.19
CA PHE A 20 -0.48 13.13 20.18
C PHE A 20 -1.88 12.57 19.97
N GLY A 21 -2.74 13.41 19.38
CA GLY A 21 -3.88 12.95 18.59
C GLY A 21 -3.40 12.23 17.32
N MET A 22 -2.45 11.29 17.44
CA MET A 22 -2.23 10.28 16.43
C MET A 22 -3.38 9.29 16.53
N SER A 23 -4.52 9.71 16.00
CA SER A 23 -5.44 8.77 15.40
C SER A 23 -4.67 8.06 14.30
N VAL A 24 -4.09 6.89 14.62
CA VAL A 24 -3.88 5.87 13.59
C VAL A 24 -5.26 5.43 13.14
N ASN A 25 -5.88 6.21 12.26
CA ASN A 25 -6.83 5.66 11.30
C ASN A 25 -6.01 4.90 10.25
N GLY A 26 -5.23 3.93 10.71
CA GLY A 26 -4.88 2.78 9.89
C GLY A 26 -6.15 1.97 9.83
N SER A 27 -7.01 2.29 8.87
CA SER A 27 -8.05 1.36 8.46
C SER A 27 -7.34 0.05 8.13
N ALA A 28 -7.53 -0.96 8.97
CA ALA A 28 -7.33 -2.34 8.56
C ALA A 28 -8.06 -2.49 7.22
N LEU A 29 -7.32 -2.67 6.12
CA LEU A 29 -7.90 -2.84 4.78
C LEU A 29 -8.80 -4.09 4.82
N PRO A 30 -10.13 -3.96 4.66
CA PRO A 30 -11.01 -5.10 4.59
C PRO A 30 -11.55 -5.18 3.16
N ASN A 31 -10.80 -5.82 2.27
CA ASN A 31 -11.33 -6.51 1.09
C ASN A 31 -12.11 -5.71 0.03
N SER A 32 -11.93 -4.40 -0.06
CA SER A 32 -12.20 -3.62 -1.27
C SER A 32 -11.03 -2.68 -1.46
N VAL A 33 -10.51 -2.53 -2.68
CA VAL A 33 -9.55 -1.46 -2.98
C VAL A 33 -10.39 -0.18 -3.09
N PRO A 34 -10.53 0.66 -2.05
CA PRO A 34 -11.48 1.76 -2.09
C PRO A 34 -10.75 3.00 -2.63
N ASP A 35 -11.21 3.48 -3.78
CA ASP A 35 -10.75 4.70 -4.49
C ASP A 35 -9.27 4.74 -4.90
N PHE A 36 -8.72 3.62 -5.40
CA PHE A 36 -7.42 3.64 -6.07
C PHE A 36 -7.58 4.03 -7.54
N ASN A 37 -7.16 5.24 -7.91
CA ASN A 37 -7.07 5.69 -9.29
C ASN A 37 -5.69 5.32 -9.89
N CYS A 38 -5.65 4.26 -10.70
CA CYS A 38 -4.40 3.78 -11.29
C CYS A 38 -3.80 4.73 -12.33
N VAL A 39 -4.60 5.59 -12.97
CA VAL A 39 -4.09 6.59 -13.93
C VAL A 39 -3.34 7.69 -13.18
N GLU A 40 -3.92 8.20 -12.10
CA GLU A 40 -3.25 9.19 -11.23
C GLU A 40 -1.98 8.60 -10.60
N TYR A 41 -2.07 7.37 -10.11
CA TYR A 41 -0.90 6.68 -9.56
C TYR A 41 0.21 6.50 -10.60
N ALA A 42 -0.12 6.06 -11.83
CA ALA A 42 0.85 5.93 -12.91
C ALA A 42 1.57 7.24 -13.20
N GLN A 43 0.83 8.36 -13.24
CA GLN A 43 1.42 9.69 -13.42
C GLN A 43 2.37 10.05 -12.27
N LYS A 44 1.98 9.78 -11.02
CA LYS A 44 2.81 10.05 -9.83
C LYS A 44 4.17 9.36 -9.89
N ILE A 45 4.22 8.14 -10.42
CA ILE A 45 5.46 7.36 -10.53
C ILE A 45 6.13 7.47 -11.91
N GLY A 46 5.62 8.32 -12.81
CA GLY A 46 6.16 8.46 -14.17
C GLY A 46 6.00 7.23 -15.06
N ALA A 47 5.00 6.38 -14.80
CA ALA A 47 4.70 5.20 -15.59
C ALA A 47 3.60 5.46 -16.63
N ASN A 48 3.53 4.60 -17.66
CA ASN A 48 2.41 4.57 -18.59
C ASN A 48 1.29 3.68 -18.04
N TRP A 49 0.12 4.26 -17.79
CA TRP A 49 -1.03 3.58 -17.22
C TRP A 49 -1.54 2.42 -18.10
N THR A 50 -1.36 2.48 -19.42
CA THR A 50 -1.82 1.39 -20.33
C THR A 50 -0.99 0.11 -20.20
N THR A 51 0.23 0.21 -19.67
CA THR A 51 1.15 -0.92 -19.48
C THR A 51 1.40 -1.23 -18.01
N LEU A 52 0.84 -0.43 -17.10
CA LEU A 52 0.95 -0.63 -15.66
C LEU A 52 0.03 -1.77 -15.23
N ASN A 53 0.63 -2.83 -14.68
CA ASN A 53 -0.12 -3.83 -13.92
C ASN A 53 0.26 -3.76 -12.44
N LEU A 54 -0.72 -3.99 -11.58
CA LEU A 54 -0.55 -3.94 -10.13
C LEU A 54 -0.87 -5.30 -9.53
N PRO A 55 -0.23 -5.70 -8.42
CA PRO A 55 -0.59 -6.93 -7.73
C PRO A 55 -2.04 -6.89 -7.27
N HIS A 56 -2.67 -8.05 -7.27
CA HIS A 56 -4.01 -8.18 -6.70
C HIS A 56 -3.95 -8.13 -5.17
N ALA A 57 -5.01 -7.66 -4.51
CA ALA A 57 -5.02 -7.43 -3.06
C ALA A 57 -4.78 -8.71 -2.24
N THR A 58 -5.30 -9.86 -2.70
CA THR A 58 -5.23 -11.13 -1.95
C THR A 58 -4.79 -12.33 -2.78
N ASP A 59 -5.27 -12.46 -4.02
CA ASP A 59 -4.94 -13.56 -4.92
C ASP A 59 -3.73 -13.26 -5.84
N CYS A 60 -2.53 -13.72 -5.47
CA CYS A 60 -1.30 -13.52 -6.26
C CYS A 60 -1.29 -14.18 -7.66
N ARG A 61 -2.29 -14.99 -7.98
CA ARG A 61 -2.47 -15.55 -9.32
C ARG A 61 -3.18 -14.56 -10.24
N LYS A 62 -3.57 -13.41 -9.70
CA LYS A 62 -4.22 -12.30 -10.38
C LYS A 62 -3.39 -11.03 -10.26
N PHE A 63 -3.68 -10.11 -11.16
CA PHE A 63 -3.17 -8.75 -11.16
C PHE A 63 -4.26 -7.81 -11.64
N TYR A 64 -4.09 -6.51 -11.44
CA TYR A 64 -4.98 -5.49 -11.97
C TYR A 64 -4.38 -4.81 -13.19
N GLN A 65 -5.18 -4.65 -14.23
CA GLN A 65 -4.94 -3.71 -15.32
C GLN A 65 -5.66 -2.39 -15.05
N CYS A 66 -5.05 -1.30 -15.51
CA CYS A 66 -5.65 0.01 -15.40
C CYS A 66 -6.64 0.27 -16.54
N SER A 67 -7.87 0.64 -16.21
CA SER A 67 -8.84 1.11 -17.20
C SER A 67 -8.66 2.61 -17.47
N ALA A 68 -9.18 3.08 -18.61
CA ALA A 68 -9.08 4.49 -19.01
C ALA A 68 -9.73 5.47 -18.02
N ASN A 69 -10.65 5.02 -17.18
CA ASN A 69 -11.27 5.82 -16.11
C ASN A 69 -10.56 5.70 -14.74
N GLY A 70 -9.35 5.11 -14.70
CA GLY A 70 -8.60 4.95 -13.45
C GLY A 70 -8.99 3.76 -12.60
N GLY A 71 -9.96 2.96 -13.04
CA GLY A 71 -10.39 1.75 -12.34
C GLY A 71 -9.43 0.58 -12.52
N LEU A 72 -9.56 -0.40 -11.63
CA LEU A 72 -8.79 -1.64 -11.67
C LEU A 72 -9.63 -2.77 -12.26
N ILE A 73 -9.09 -3.46 -13.25
CA ILE A 73 -9.69 -4.66 -13.87
C ILE A 73 -8.86 -5.87 -13.47
N ALA A 74 -9.47 -6.83 -12.76
CA ALA A 74 -8.78 -8.04 -12.33
C ALA A 74 -8.56 -8.99 -13.51
N MET A 75 -7.29 -9.35 -13.74
CA MET A 75 -6.83 -10.31 -14.73
C MET A 75 -6.22 -11.51 -14.03
N THR A 76 -6.35 -12.70 -14.63
CA THR A 76 -5.77 -13.93 -14.10
C THR A 76 -4.58 -14.34 -14.95
N CYS A 77 -3.49 -14.78 -14.32
CA CYS A 77 -2.35 -15.38 -15.03
C CYS A 77 -2.79 -16.59 -15.87
N ALA A 78 -2.22 -16.79 -17.06
CA ALA A 78 -2.60 -17.89 -17.94
C ALA A 78 -2.46 -19.26 -17.26
N ASP A 79 -1.29 -19.54 -16.67
CA ASP A 79 -1.00 -20.76 -15.92
C ASP A 79 -1.17 -20.54 -14.42
N ALA A 80 -2.30 -19.98 -14.01
CA ALA A 80 -2.52 -19.56 -12.62
C ALA A 80 -2.33 -20.66 -11.56
N LYS A 81 -2.33 -21.95 -11.92
CA LYS A 81 -2.03 -23.04 -10.97
C LYS A 81 -0.56 -23.07 -10.57
N GLU A 82 0.32 -22.62 -11.46
CA GLU A 82 1.77 -22.75 -11.33
C GLU A 82 2.50 -21.41 -11.42
N THR A 83 1.77 -20.32 -11.71
CA THR A 83 2.33 -18.97 -11.83
C THR A 83 1.63 -17.95 -10.94
N ARG A 84 2.39 -16.93 -10.56
CA ARG A 84 1.98 -15.75 -9.79
C ARG A 84 2.50 -14.48 -10.45
N PHE A 85 1.80 -13.38 -10.25
CA PHE A 85 2.21 -12.10 -10.80
C PHE A 85 3.40 -11.52 -10.02
N ASN A 86 4.46 -11.16 -10.76
CA ASN A 86 5.62 -10.42 -10.29
C ASN A 86 5.47 -8.94 -10.70
N PRO A 87 5.25 -7.99 -9.77
CA PRO A 87 5.15 -6.57 -10.10
C PRO A 87 6.48 -5.94 -10.54
N TRP A 88 7.63 -6.51 -10.18
CA TRP A 88 8.93 -5.97 -10.57
C TRP A 88 9.30 -6.31 -12.01
N THR A 89 8.88 -7.48 -12.51
CA THR A 89 9.06 -7.86 -13.92
C THR A 89 7.81 -7.64 -14.76
N ASN A 90 6.70 -7.23 -14.12
CA ASN A 90 5.40 -6.97 -14.73
C ASN A 90 4.84 -8.19 -15.50
N ARG A 91 5.05 -9.40 -14.97
CA ARG A 91 4.77 -10.68 -15.65
C ARG A 91 4.30 -11.76 -14.67
N CYS A 92 3.62 -12.78 -15.18
CA CYS A 92 3.37 -14.01 -14.43
C CYS A 92 4.61 -14.91 -14.48
N GLU A 93 5.13 -15.28 -13.32
CA GLU A 93 6.32 -16.12 -13.14
C GLU A 93 5.99 -17.37 -12.32
N TRP A 94 6.83 -18.40 -12.44
CA TRP A 94 6.59 -19.69 -11.80
C TRP A 94 6.63 -19.58 -10.26
N ASN A 95 5.79 -20.36 -9.58
CA ASN A 95 5.70 -20.37 -8.12
C ASN A 95 7.03 -20.72 -7.43
N SER A 96 7.93 -21.43 -8.12
CA SER A 96 9.26 -21.79 -7.62
C SER A 96 10.27 -20.65 -7.71
N THR A 97 10.00 -19.61 -8.50
CA THR A 97 10.92 -18.48 -8.73
C THR A 97 10.52 -17.24 -7.94
N ILE A 98 9.28 -17.14 -7.46
CA ILE A 98 8.79 -15.97 -6.75
C ILE A 98 7.78 -16.29 -5.64
N GLU A 99 7.85 -15.51 -4.57
CA GLU A 99 6.84 -15.49 -3.53
C GLU A 99 5.56 -14.76 -3.95
N CYS A 100 4.50 -14.90 -3.15
CA CYS A 100 3.25 -14.19 -3.36
C CYS A 100 3.42 -12.74 -2.90
N ILE A 101 3.19 -11.79 -3.81
CA ILE A 101 3.22 -10.35 -3.53
C ILE A 101 1.83 -9.79 -3.75
N THR A 102 1.25 -9.26 -2.68
CA THR A 102 -0.06 -8.58 -2.70
C THR A 102 0.11 -7.09 -2.94
N PHE A 103 -1.01 -6.42 -3.23
CA PHE A 103 -1.03 -4.98 -3.45
C PHE A 103 -0.39 -4.21 -2.28
N ASP A 104 -0.84 -4.48 -1.05
CA ASP A 104 -0.36 -3.78 0.15
C ASP A 104 1.14 -3.99 0.38
N GLN A 105 1.64 -5.22 0.18
CA GLN A 105 3.07 -5.53 0.28
C GLN A 105 3.90 -4.76 -0.77
N PHE A 106 3.42 -4.70 -2.01
CA PHE A 106 4.13 -3.96 -3.06
C PHE A 106 4.15 -2.45 -2.79
N MET A 107 3.05 -1.90 -2.26
CA MET A 107 2.97 -0.50 -1.91
C MET A 107 3.86 -0.17 -0.70
N GLU A 108 3.97 -1.06 0.29
CA GLU A 108 4.90 -0.88 1.40
C GLU A 108 6.35 -0.87 0.91
N ILE A 109 6.77 -1.90 0.15
CA ILE A 109 8.16 -2.05 -0.35
C ILE A 109 8.56 -0.90 -1.29
N SER A 110 7.62 -0.40 -2.09
CA SER A 110 7.90 0.72 -2.99
C SER A 110 8.07 2.05 -2.24
N ASN A 111 7.46 2.21 -1.06
CA ASN A 111 7.60 3.39 -0.23
C ASN A 111 8.82 3.33 0.72
N THR A 112 9.31 2.14 1.06
CA THR A 112 10.51 1.97 1.93
C THR A 112 11.84 2.28 1.23
N ASN A 113 11.83 2.60 -0.06
CA ASN A 113 13.00 3.08 -0.79
C ASN A 113 13.01 4.62 -0.97
N SER A 114 12.09 5.34 -0.30
CA SER A 114 12.12 6.80 -0.23
C SER A 114 12.97 7.24 0.97
N CYS A 115 14.30 7.14 0.78
CA CYS A 115 15.40 7.68 1.59
C CYS A 115 15.19 7.81 3.12
N ASP A 116 15.76 6.86 3.86
CA ASP A 116 16.68 7.21 4.95
C ASP A 116 17.94 7.92 4.39
#